data_AF-A0A9W6V191-F1
#
_entry.id   AF-A0A9W6V191-F1
#
_cell.length_a   1.000
_cell.length_b   1.000
_cell.length_c   1.000
_cell.angle_alpha   90.00
_cell.angle_beta   90.00
_cell.angle_gamma   90.00
#
_symmetry.space_group_name_H-M   'P 1'
#
loop_
_entity.id
_entity.type
_entity.pdbx_description
1 polymer ?
#
loop_
_entity_poly.entity_id
_entity_poly.type
_entity_poly.pdbx_seq_one_letter_code
_entity_poly.pdbx_strand_id
1 'polypeptide(L)'
;MWDNNTHALFGAVTAPTRWAREHRARRAVRWLADLGNRRRAWVVERTAAAGVPVERLLLPPVPEPAHLRYWGDTIDTRFADLDPESAAWPAAEYDLPGAEFRRLAVERPGSGAPYARIVFALPRRYRQAARGPTELALHLPELTGLRFAGPDVAGLFPQAGPDGVVLGPGAGGELRGPAASLELTDLHWESSPTGRRYAAAHPERADPRIRRARGPYWWASEPGGRAEEAARVLRAAMLGIRMVGHSSVVHRTPVAAIAAGLSGAGRRILDAGAVRGRPEQDAAFRALTAQWLHRGGPDLVREVRDHLPGDLFPGDLLPADHACPDGPRPEPVPPRPVPSTLMLLHHGAAHHDPAPAPSFLQFQLAQAAGGPDTPWQLAGHRLEHPAVLHLTLDAFHRPAVPDVTPGRR
;
A
#
# COMPACT_ATOMS: atom_id res chain seq x y z
N MET A 1 8.11 -8.17 -8.63
CA MET A 1 8.96 -7.81 -7.48
C MET A 1 8.39 -6.57 -6.83
N TRP A 2 8.59 -6.37 -5.54
CA TRP A 2 8.15 -5.18 -4.81
C TRP A 2 9.36 -4.26 -4.59
N ASP A 3 9.11 -2.96 -4.38
CA ASP A 3 10.10 -1.91 -4.05
C ASP A 3 11.13 -2.34 -2.99
N ASN A 4 10.69 -3.05 -1.95
CA ASN A 4 11.56 -3.47 -0.84
C ASN A 4 12.58 -4.56 -1.24
N ASN A 5 12.37 -5.25 -2.38
CA ASN A 5 13.21 -6.36 -2.83
C ASN A 5 14.26 -5.99 -3.89
N THR A 6 14.35 -4.72 -4.30
CA THR A 6 15.29 -4.32 -5.35
C THR A 6 16.73 -4.60 -4.95
N HIS A 7 17.20 -4.18 -3.78
CA HIS A 7 18.58 -4.47 -3.35
C HIS A 7 18.86 -5.98 -3.29
N ALA A 8 17.93 -6.79 -2.80
CA ALA A 8 18.09 -8.24 -2.74
C ALA A 8 18.22 -8.88 -4.14
N LEU A 9 17.48 -8.38 -5.13
CA LEU A 9 17.64 -8.78 -6.53
C LEU A 9 19.05 -8.45 -7.03
N PHE A 10 19.50 -7.21 -6.86
CA PHE A 10 20.81 -6.79 -7.34
C PHE A 10 21.96 -7.52 -6.63
N GLY A 11 21.84 -7.73 -5.32
CA GLY A 11 22.76 -8.57 -4.55
C GLY A 11 22.78 -10.02 -5.02
N ALA A 12 21.65 -10.57 -5.47
CA ALA A 12 21.58 -11.91 -6.04
C ALA A 12 22.24 -11.98 -7.42
N VAL A 13 22.01 -11.04 -8.34
CA VAL A 13 22.57 -11.11 -9.70
C VAL A 13 24.07 -10.82 -9.74
N THR A 14 24.57 -10.00 -8.83
CA THR A 14 26.00 -9.65 -8.71
C THR A 14 26.84 -10.65 -7.91
N ALA A 15 26.22 -11.73 -7.39
CA ALA A 15 26.98 -12.69 -6.62
C ALA A 15 28.02 -13.42 -7.52
N PRO A 16 29.25 -13.64 -7.02
CA PRO A 16 30.39 -14.05 -7.85
C PRO A 16 30.25 -15.47 -8.41
N THR A 17 29.51 -16.34 -7.73
CA THR A 17 29.34 -17.74 -8.12
C THR A 17 27.88 -18.08 -8.36
N ARG A 18 27.62 -19.06 -9.24
CA ARG A 18 26.26 -19.57 -9.50
C ARG A 18 25.56 -19.98 -8.21
N TRP A 19 26.27 -20.67 -7.32
CA TRP A 19 25.75 -21.09 -6.02
C TRP A 19 25.37 -19.90 -5.13
N ALA A 20 26.22 -18.87 -5.06
CA ALA A 20 25.91 -17.67 -4.29
C ALA A 20 24.71 -16.90 -4.87
N ARG A 21 24.59 -16.83 -6.20
CA ARG A 21 23.42 -16.21 -6.87
C ARG A 21 22.14 -16.94 -6.51
N GLU A 22 22.15 -18.26 -6.63
CA GLU A 22 21.00 -19.10 -6.28
C GLU A 22 20.64 -18.98 -4.79
N HIS A 23 21.62 -19.05 -3.90
CA HIS A 23 21.40 -18.92 -2.46
C HIS A 23 20.79 -17.56 -2.10
N ARG A 24 21.31 -16.45 -2.64
CA ARG A 24 20.77 -15.11 -2.42
C ARG A 24 19.38 -14.94 -3.03
N ALA A 25 19.13 -15.47 -4.23
CA ALA A 25 17.82 -15.44 -4.86
C ALA A 25 16.77 -16.19 -4.04
N ARG A 26 17.09 -17.40 -3.56
CA ARG A 26 16.22 -18.18 -2.67
C ARG A 26 15.89 -17.42 -1.37
N ARG A 27 16.89 -16.75 -0.77
CA ARG A 27 16.69 -15.92 0.42
C ARG A 27 15.78 -14.72 0.14
N ALA A 28 15.97 -14.02 -0.98
CA ALA A 28 15.12 -12.90 -1.38
C ALA A 28 13.65 -13.32 -1.58
N VAL A 29 13.43 -14.44 -2.27
CA VAL A 29 12.09 -15.00 -2.50
C VAL A 29 11.41 -15.43 -1.20
N ARG A 30 12.15 -16.10 -0.30
CA ARG A 30 11.64 -16.44 1.04
C ARG A 30 11.25 -15.21 1.83
N TRP A 31 12.14 -14.21 1.89
CA TRP A 31 11.85 -12.97 2.60
C TRP A 31 10.62 -12.26 2.05
N LEU A 32 10.44 -12.21 0.72
CA LEU A 32 9.23 -11.64 0.12
C LEU A 32 7.96 -12.40 0.55
N ALA A 33 8.02 -13.72 0.63
CA ALA A 33 6.90 -14.55 1.08
C ALA A 33 6.62 -14.43 2.59
N ASP A 34 7.67 -14.25 3.41
CA ASP A 34 7.58 -14.16 4.87
C ASP A 34 6.92 -12.86 5.37
N LEU A 35 6.69 -11.90 4.46
CA LEU A 35 6.03 -10.64 4.77
C LEU A 35 4.49 -10.75 4.84
N GLY A 36 3.93 -11.96 4.74
CA GLY A 36 2.52 -12.25 5.00
C GLY A 36 1.89 -13.24 4.02
N ASN A 37 0.78 -13.88 4.43
CA ASN A 37 0.11 -14.93 3.66
C ASN A 37 -0.28 -14.48 2.24
N ARG A 38 -0.76 -13.24 2.07
CA ARG A 38 -1.08 -12.68 0.74
C ARG A 38 0.16 -12.57 -0.17
N ARG A 39 1.32 -12.17 0.37
CA ARG A 39 2.57 -12.10 -0.39
C ARG A 39 3.11 -13.48 -0.69
N ARG A 40 3.02 -14.43 0.26
CA ARG A 40 3.33 -15.84 0.01
C ARG A 40 2.50 -16.39 -1.16
N ALA A 41 1.18 -16.22 -1.14
CA ALA A 41 0.29 -16.68 -2.21
C ALA A 41 0.69 -16.09 -3.57
N TRP A 42 0.93 -14.78 -3.63
CA TRP A 42 1.42 -14.11 -4.84
C TRP A 42 2.76 -14.68 -5.32
N VAL A 43 3.72 -14.94 -4.41
CA VAL A 43 5.02 -15.56 -4.78
C VAL A 43 4.80 -16.95 -5.37
N VAL A 44 3.96 -17.78 -4.75
CA VAL A 44 3.65 -19.13 -5.23
C VAL A 44 3.04 -19.07 -6.64
N GLU A 45 1.99 -18.25 -6.83
CA GLU A 45 1.32 -18.04 -8.12
C GLU A 45 2.31 -17.59 -9.21
N ARG A 46 3.09 -16.53 -8.94
CA ARG A 46 3.96 -15.93 -9.95
C ARG A 46 5.16 -16.78 -10.31
N THR A 47 5.70 -17.51 -9.35
CA THR A 47 6.84 -18.41 -9.62
C THR A 47 6.39 -19.68 -10.33
N ALA A 48 5.20 -20.21 -10.02
CA ALA A 48 4.58 -21.28 -10.79
C ALA A 48 4.30 -20.86 -12.24
N ALA A 49 3.71 -19.67 -12.45
CA ALA A 49 3.48 -19.12 -13.78
C ALA A 49 4.78 -18.90 -14.60
N ALA A 50 5.90 -18.67 -13.92
CA ALA A 50 7.23 -18.57 -14.54
C ALA A 50 7.92 -19.93 -14.76
N GLY A 51 7.26 -21.06 -14.44
CA GLY A 51 7.81 -22.41 -14.60
C GLY A 51 8.81 -22.83 -13.51
N VAL A 52 8.88 -22.11 -12.39
CA VAL A 52 9.82 -22.38 -11.29
C VAL A 52 9.07 -22.40 -9.95
N PRO A 53 8.26 -23.42 -9.65
CA PRO A 53 7.46 -23.42 -8.42
C PRO A 53 8.36 -23.44 -7.17
N VAL A 54 8.28 -22.39 -6.34
CA VAL A 54 9.14 -22.25 -5.14
C VAL A 54 8.46 -22.63 -3.84
N GLU A 55 7.21 -23.10 -3.87
CA GLU A 55 6.42 -23.32 -2.64
C GLU A 55 7.13 -24.17 -1.59
N ARG A 56 7.79 -25.26 -2.03
CA ARG A 56 8.56 -26.16 -1.14
C ARG A 56 9.77 -25.48 -0.47
N LEU A 57 10.17 -24.31 -0.96
CA LEU A 57 11.26 -23.51 -0.40
C LEU A 57 10.77 -22.50 0.65
N LEU A 58 9.47 -22.24 0.72
CA LEU A 58 8.87 -21.24 1.60
C LEU A 58 8.49 -21.87 2.94
N LEU A 59 8.41 -21.04 3.97
CA LEU A 59 7.76 -21.46 5.21
C LEU A 59 6.26 -21.74 4.95
N PRO A 60 5.65 -22.64 5.75
CA PRO A 60 4.20 -22.80 5.76
C PRO A 60 3.51 -21.45 5.98
N PRO A 61 2.27 -21.26 5.47
CA PRO A 61 1.49 -20.08 5.81
C PRO A 61 1.33 -19.98 7.33
N VAL A 62 1.35 -18.75 7.86
CA VAL A 62 1.22 -18.52 9.30
C VAL A 62 -0.27 -18.63 9.66
N PRO A 63 -0.65 -19.42 10.68
CA PRO A 63 -2.03 -19.47 11.15
C PRO A 63 -2.47 -18.10 11.68
N GLU A 64 -3.66 -17.65 11.28
CA GLU A 64 -4.23 -16.39 11.75
C GLU A 64 -4.71 -16.49 13.21
N PRO A 65 -4.74 -15.37 13.97
CA PRO A 65 -4.21 -14.04 13.64
C PRO A 65 -2.68 -13.98 13.48
N ALA A 66 -2.24 -13.11 12.56
CA ALA A 66 -0.83 -12.89 12.30
C ALA A 66 -0.30 -11.70 13.10
N HIS A 67 0.71 -11.92 13.95
CA HIS A 67 1.46 -10.84 14.58
C HIS A 67 2.27 -10.11 13.50
N LEU A 68 1.87 -8.88 13.18
CA LEU A 68 2.63 -7.99 12.30
C LEU A 68 3.64 -7.24 13.17
N ARG A 69 4.93 -7.42 12.87
CA ARG A 69 5.95 -6.59 13.50
C ARG A 69 6.08 -5.30 12.71
N TYR A 70 5.61 -4.19 13.27
CA TYR A 70 5.73 -2.87 12.67
C TYR A 70 6.79 -2.09 13.46
N TRP A 71 7.90 -1.73 12.81
CA TRP A 71 8.97 -0.85 13.36
C TRP A 71 9.56 -1.21 14.72
N GLY A 72 9.58 -2.49 15.10
CA GLY A 72 10.22 -2.96 16.33
C GLY A 72 9.22 -3.39 17.40
N ASP A 73 8.02 -2.82 17.36
CA ASP A 73 6.89 -3.20 18.19
C ASP A 73 6.11 -4.36 17.56
N THR A 74 5.56 -5.21 18.42
CA THR A 74 4.70 -6.32 17.98
C THR A 74 3.28 -5.78 17.96
N ILE A 75 2.71 -5.68 16.77
CA ILE A 75 1.31 -5.31 16.59
C ILE A 75 0.53 -6.60 16.36
N ASP A 76 -0.46 -6.84 17.20
CA ASP A 76 -1.35 -7.95 17.02
C ASP A 76 -2.43 -7.53 16.04
N THR A 77 -2.36 -8.11 14.84
CA THR A 77 -3.36 -7.88 13.80
C THR A 77 -4.19 -9.14 13.62
N ARG A 78 -5.49 -9.03 13.90
CA ARG A 78 -6.44 -10.12 13.65
C ARG A 78 -7.20 -9.83 12.37
N PHE A 79 -7.05 -10.74 11.40
CA PHE A 79 -7.88 -10.78 10.22
C PHE A 79 -8.94 -11.87 10.40
N ALA A 80 -10.16 -11.60 9.98
CA ALA A 80 -11.20 -12.60 9.84
C ALA A 80 -12.19 -12.16 8.77
N ASP A 81 -12.76 -13.11 8.04
CA ASP A 81 -13.96 -12.85 7.26
C ASP A 81 -15.10 -12.49 8.22
N LEU A 82 -15.97 -11.57 7.80
CA LEU A 82 -17.07 -11.09 8.62
C LEU A 82 -18.27 -12.04 8.49
N ASP A 83 -18.56 -12.74 9.57
CA ASP A 83 -19.71 -13.62 9.75
C ASP A 83 -20.35 -13.33 11.13
N PRO A 84 -21.49 -13.95 11.50
CA PRO A 84 -22.13 -13.69 12.79
C PRO A 84 -21.24 -13.97 14.01
N GLU A 85 -20.36 -14.97 13.95
CA GLU A 85 -19.43 -15.31 15.05
C GLU A 85 -18.31 -14.27 15.14
N SER A 86 -17.71 -13.93 13.99
CA SER A 86 -16.61 -12.99 13.91
C SER A 86 -17.05 -11.54 14.15
N ALA A 87 -18.33 -11.20 13.95
CA ALA A 87 -18.94 -9.93 14.34
C ALA A 87 -19.22 -9.83 15.85
N ALA A 88 -19.43 -10.95 16.54
CA ALA A 88 -19.78 -10.98 17.97
C ALA A 88 -18.55 -10.82 18.88
N TRP A 89 -17.39 -11.36 18.50
CA TRP A 89 -16.20 -11.33 19.37
C TRP A 89 -15.68 -9.91 19.69
N PRO A 90 -15.66 -8.92 18.76
CA PRO A 90 -15.18 -7.57 19.11
C PRO A 90 -16.08 -6.93 20.15
N ALA A 91 -17.40 -7.18 20.10
CA ALA A 91 -18.36 -6.65 21.07
C ALA A 91 -18.14 -7.16 22.51
N ALA A 92 -17.48 -8.32 22.67
CA ALA A 92 -17.15 -8.87 23.98
C ALA A 92 -15.97 -8.13 24.65
N GLU A 93 -15.03 -7.60 23.86
CA GLU A 93 -13.77 -7.04 24.37
C GLU A 93 -13.63 -5.52 24.16
N TYR A 94 -14.46 -4.96 23.29
CA TYR A 94 -14.44 -3.55 22.88
C TYR A 94 -15.83 -2.93 22.96
N ASP A 95 -15.88 -1.61 23.14
CA ASP A 95 -17.12 -0.85 23.17
C ASP A 95 -17.50 -0.36 21.76
N LEU A 96 -18.19 -1.22 21.00
CA LEU A 96 -18.62 -0.87 19.63
C LEU A 96 -19.60 0.31 19.57
N PRO A 97 -20.55 0.50 20.50
CA PRO A 97 -21.36 1.72 20.55
C PRO A 97 -20.55 3.00 20.76
N GLY A 98 -19.43 2.92 21.50
CA GLY A 98 -18.48 4.01 21.69
C GLY A 98 -17.41 4.11 20.61
N ALA A 99 -17.49 3.34 19.53
CA ALA A 99 -16.53 3.38 18.45
C ALA A 99 -16.53 4.75 17.75
N GLU A 100 -15.34 5.32 17.56
CA GLU A 100 -15.17 6.60 16.87
C GLU A 100 -14.71 6.35 15.44
N PHE A 101 -15.46 6.83 14.45
CA PHE A 101 -15.00 6.82 13.07
C PHE A 101 -13.69 7.60 12.90
N ARG A 102 -12.75 7.00 12.19
CA ARG A 102 -11.46 7.60 11.85
C ARG A 102 -11.35 7.90 10.37
N ARG A 103 -11.77 6.96 9.53
CA ARG A 103 -11.47 7.00 8.09
C ARG A 103 -12.46 6.20 7.28
N LEU A 104 -12.84 6.73 6.13
CA LEU A 104 -13.47 6.02 5.02
C LEU A 104 -12.57 6.18 3.80
N ALA A 105 -12.18 5.07 3.19
CA ALA A 105 -11.58 5.03 1.88
C ALA A 105 -12.47 4.19 0.96
N VAL A 106 -12.81 4.71 -0.21
CA VAL A 106 -13.51 3.96 -1.26
C VAL A 106 -12.70 4.11 -2.53
N GLU A 107 -12.32 2.99 -3.14
CA GLU A 107 -11.47 2.94 -4.32
C GLU A 107 -12.15 2.09 -5.39
N ARG A 108 -12.11 2.54 -6.65
CA ARG A 108 -12.52 1.72 -7.79
C ARG A 108 -11.29 1.12 -8.46
N PRO A 109 -10.98 -0.17 -8.22
CA PRO A 109 -9.86 -0.84 -8.88
C PRO A 109 -10.20 -1.16 -10.34
N GLY A 110 -9.73 -0.32 -11.26
CA GLY A 110 -9.94 -0.53 -12.71
C GLY A 110 -11.43 -0.56 -13.07
N SER A 111 -11.87 -1.60 -13.78
CA SER A 111 -13.27 -1.79 -14.18
C SER A 111 -14.15 -2.49 -13.13
N GLY A 112 -13.56 -2.96 -12.02
CA GLY A 112 -14.25 -3.74 -11.00
C GLY A 112 -15.24 -2.96 -10.14
N ALA A 113 -15.94 -3.68 -9.26
CA ALA A 113 -16.76 -3.08 -8.21
C ALA A 113 -15.88 -2.23 -7.27
N PRO A 114 -16.39 -1.11 -6.71
CA PRO A 114 -15.63 -0.34 -5.75
C PRO A 114 -15.32 -1.15 -4.50
N TYR A 115 -14.10 -1.02 -4.00
CA TYR A 115 -13.63 -1.51 -2.72
C TYR A 115 -13.81 -0.42 -1.66
N ALA A 116 -14.29 -0.78 -0.47
CA ALA A 116 -14.32 0.14 0.66
C ALA A 116 -13.45 -0.36 1.83
N ARG A 117 -12.77 0.57 2.49
CA ARG A 117 -12.13 0.37 3.78
C ARG A 117 -12.61 1.45 4.74
N ILE A 118 -13.26 1.05 5.82
CA ILE A 118 -13.68 1.95 6.90
C ILE A 118 -12.91 1.61 8.17
N VAL A 119 -12.49 2.61 8.93
CA VAL A 119 -11.66 2.45 10.14
C VAL A 119 -12.31 3.18 11.30
N PHE A 120 -12.38 2.51 12.43
CA PHE A 120 -12.86 3.05 13.70
C PHE A 120 -11.79 2.90 14.77
N ALA A 121 -11.71 3.86 15.68
CA ALA A 121 -11.06 3.66 16.96
C ALA A 121 -12.02 2.98 17.93
N LEU A 122 -11.54 1.93 18.60
CA LEU A 122 -12.34 1.16 19.54
C LEU A 122 -11.90 1.39 20.99
N PRO A 123 -12.80 1.85 21.88
CA PRO A 123 -12.55 1.80 23.31
C PRO A 123 -12.46 0.35 23.78
N ARG A 124 -11.42 0.02 24.56
CA ARG A 124 -11.23 -1.31 25.17
C ARG A 124 -12.15 -1.45 26.39
N ARG A 125 -12.74 -2.64 26.59
CA ARG A 125 -13.51 -2.98 27.81
C ARG A 125 -12.65 -3.66 28.88
N TYR A 126 -11.52 -4.22 28.49
CA TYR A 126 -10.60 -4.88 29.42
C TYR A 126 -9.61 -3.89 30.03
N ARG A 127 -9.13 -4.22 31.23
CA ARG A 127 -8.30 -3.35 32.05
C ARG A 127 -6.88 -3.22 31.47
N GLN A 128 -6.44 -2.00 31.15
CA GLN A 128 -5.00 -1.70 31.10
C GLN A 128 -4.63 -0.22 31.25
N ALA A 129 -3.40 0.02 31.69
CA ALA A 129 -2.82 1.29 32.11
C ALA A 129 -2.05 2.06 31.00
N ALA A 130 -2.11 1.61 29.74
CA ALA A 130 -1.29 2.14 28.65
C ALA A 130 -2.13 2.92 27.61
N ARG A 131 -1.58 4.07 27.18
CA ARG A 131 -2.09 4.89 26.07
C ARG A 131 -1.65 4.24 24.75
N GLY A 132 -2.57 4.03 23.82
CA GLY A 132 -2.24 3.53 22.49
C GLY A 132 -3.48 3.30 21.63
N PRO A 133 -3.37 3.41 20.30
CA PRO A 133 -4.50 3.24 19.39
C PRO A 133 -5.05 1.81 19.46
N THR A 134 -6.37 1.68 19.36
CA THR A 134 -7.04 0.44 18.97
C THR A 134 -7.80 0.77 17.71
N GLU A 135 -7.57 0.04 16.63
CA GLU A 135 -8.29 0.28 15.38
C GLU A 135 -8.99 -0.99 14.91
N LEU A 136 -10.24 -0.83 14.48
CA LEU A 136 -10.95 -1.84 13.70
C LEU A 136 -11.14 -1.30 12.30
N ALA A 137 -10.49 -1.94 11.35
CA ALA A 137 -10.73 -1.72 9.93
C ALA A 137 -11.68 -2.79 9.39
N LEU A 138 -12.66 -2.37 8.60
CA LEU A 138 -13.58 -3.25 7.89
C LEU A 138 -13.36 -3.02 6.39
N HIS A 139 -13.25 -4.12 5.66
CA HIS A 139 -12.89 -4.16 4.25
C HIS A 139 -14.06 -4.78 3.48
N LEU A 140 -14.57 -4.09 2.47
CA LEU A 140 -15.60 -4.60 1.57
C LEU A 140 -14.99 -4.69 0.17
N PRO A 141 -14.58 -5.89 -0.30
CA PRO A 141 -13.99 -6.09 -1.63
C PRO A 141 -14.92 -5.66 -2.77
N GLU A 142 -16.23 -5.77 -2.57
CA GLU A 142 -17.25 -5.47 -3.56
C GLU A 142 -18.38 -4.66 -2.92
N LEU A 143 -18.34 -3.35 -3.10
CA LEU A 143 -19.34 -2.43 -2.55
C LEU A 143 -20.56 -2.39 -3.50
N THR A 144 -21.71 -2.82 -2.99
CA THR A 144 -23.00 -2.85 -3.70
C THR A 144 -23.98 -1.77 -3.23
N GLY A 145 -23.72 -1.19 -2.06
CA GLY A 145 -24.48 -0.06 -1.52
C GLY A 145 -23.58 0.88 -0.74
N LEU A 146 -23.76 2.18 -0.94
CA LEU A 146 -23.02 3.22 -0.23
C LEU A 146 -23.93 4.40 0.03
N ARG A 147 -24.16 4.69 1.31
CA ARG A 147 -24.78 5.91 1.79
C ARG A 147 -23.92 6.40 2.94
N PHE A 148 -23.21 7.50 2.75
CA PHE A 148 -22.40 8.09 3.81
C PHE A 148 -22.77 9.57 3.94
N ALA A 149 -23.11 9.97 5.16
CA ALA A 149 -23.34 11.35 5.55
C ALA A 149 -22.44 11.64 6.76
N GLY A 150 -21.41 12.48 6.60
CA GLY A 150 -20.78 13.09 7.79
C GLY A 150 -21.77 14.06 8.46
N PRO A 151 -21.70 14.40 9.77
CA PRO A 151 -20.69 14.16 10.80
C PRO A 151 -21.13 13.23 11.97
N ASP A 152 -22.28 12.56 11.89
CA ASP A 152 -22.72 11.61 12.92
C ASP A 152 -22.17 10.20 12.63
N VAL A 153 -21.02 9.91 13.23
CA VAL A 153 -20.21 8.72 12.92
C VAL A 153 -19.75 7.99 14.18
N ALA A 154 -20.46 8.20 15.29
CA ALA A 154 -20.26 7.47 16.53
C ALA A 154 -21.02 6.14 16.48
N GLY A 155 -20.35 5.08 16.93
CA GLY A 155 -20.92 3.74 16.94
C GLY A 155 -20.70 2.97 15.63
N LEU A 156 -20.52 1.67 15.80
CA LEU A 156 -20.35 0.71 14.72
C LEU A 156 -21.27 -0.49 14.96
N PHE A 157 -22.11 -0.79 13.98
CA PHE A 157 -23.02 -1.94 13.99
C PHE A 157 -22.77 -2.80 12.74
N PRO A 158 -21.86 -3.79 12.81
CA PRO A 158 -21.66 -4.72 11.71
C PRO A 158 -22.76 -5.80 11.76
N GLN A 159 -23.40 -6.04 10.62
CA GLN A 159 -24.39 -7.10 10.46
C GLN A 159 -23.97 -7.99 9.28
N ALA A 160 -23.86 -9.29 9.53
CA ALA A 160 -23.61 -10.30 8.51
C ALA A 160 -24.79 -11.27 8.47
N GLY A 161 -25.31 -11.56 7.28
CA GLY A 161 -26.47 -12.43 7.08
C GLY A 161 -26.46 -13.09 5.70
N PRO A 162 -27.53 -13.85 5.35
CA PRO A 162 -27.61 -14.55 4.07
C PRO A 162 -27.62 -13.61 2.86
N ASP A 163 -28.07 -12.36 3.04
CA ASP A 163 -28.12 -11.33 1.98
C ASP A 163 -26.80 -10.52 1.87
N GLY A 164 -25.75 -10.95 2.58
CA GLY A 164 -24.44 -10.31 2.60
C GLY A 164 -24.18 -9.53 3.89
N VAL A 165 -23.36 -8.48 3.77
CA VAL A 165 -22.90 -7.66 4.89
C VAL A 165 -23.47 -6.25 4.78
N VAL A 166 -23.96 -5.74 5.91
CA VAL A 166 -24.33 -4.34 6.11
C VAL A 166 -23.52 -3.75 7.26
N LEU A 167 -22.84 -2.64 7.00
CA LEU A 167 -22.11 -1.88 8.02
C LEU A 167 -22.81 -0.54 8.22
N GLY A 168 -23.27 -0.28 9.44
CA GLY A 168 -23.84 1.01 9.82
C GLY A 168 -22.85 1.87 10.61
N PRO A 169 -22.06 2.75 9.96
CA PRO A 169 -21.35 3.84 10.65
C PRO A 169 -22.34 4.92 11.09
N GLY A 170 -22.45 5.17 12.39
CA GLY A 170 -23.34 6.21 12.92
C GLY A 170 -24.84 5.96 12.66
N ALA A 171 -25.68 6.99 12.85
CA ALA A 171 -27.14 6.84 12.74
C ALA A 171 -27.68 6.86 11.29
N GLY A 172 -26.87 7.22 10.30
CA GLY A 172 -27.33 7.40 8.92
C GLY A 172 -26.43 6.80 7.83
N GLY A 173 -25.25 6.30 8.21
CA GLY A 173 -24.31 5.69 7.28
C GLY A 173 -24.65 4.22 7.03
N GLU A 174 -24.41 3.77 5.80
CA GLU A 174 -24.64 2.41 5.37
C GLU A 174 -23.67 2.02 4.26
N LEU A 175 -22.93 0.94 4.46
CA LEU A 175 -22.13 0.28 3.43
C LEU A 175 -22.63 -1.15 3.28
N ARG A 176 -22.85 -1.60 2.04
CA ARG A 176 -23.29 -2.97 1.73
C ARG A 176 -22.37 -3.65 0.76
N GLY A 177 -22.17 -4.95 0.94
CA GLY A 177 -21.42 -5.81 0.03
C GLY A 177 -21.79 -7.28 0.23
N PRO A 178 -21.41 -8.18 -0.69
CA PRO A 178 -21.68 -9.61 -0.54
C PRO A 178 -20.81 -10.25 0.54
N ALA A 179 -19.66 -9.65 0.85
CA ALA A 179 -18.74 -10.08 1.88
C ALA A 179 -18.01 -8.87 2.48
N ALA A 180 -17.49 -9.05 3.69
CA ALA A 180 -16.53 -8.14 4.29
C ALA A 180 -15.50 -8.94 5.08
N SER A 181 -14.35 -8.32 5.37
CA SER A 181 -13.39 -8.83 6.32
C SER A 181 -13.07 -7.75 7.36
N LEU A 182 -12.74 -8.17 8.57
CA LEU A 182 -12.31 -7.31 9.66
C LEU A 182 -10.80 -7.44 9.89
N GLU A 183 -10.18 -6.31 10.24
CA GLU A 183 -8.79 -6.18 10.65
C GLU A 183 -8.78 -5.44 12.00
N LEU A 184 -8.59 -6.14 13.12
CA LEU A 184 -8.34 -5.50 14.41
C LEU A 184 -6.83 -5.28 14.56
N THR A 185 -6.44 -4.05 14.85
CA THR A 185 -5.08 -3.66 15.23
C THR A 185 -5.06 -3.18 16.68
N ASP A 186 -4.39 -3.90 17.55
CA ASP A 186 -4.31 -3.55 18.97
C ASP A 186 -2.96 -3.97 19.58
N LEU A 187 -2.17 -2.98 20.01
CA LEU A 187 -0.84 -3.16 20.62
C LEU A 187 -0.88 -3.87 21.98
N HIS A 188 -2.07 -3.99 22.55
CA HIS A 188 -2.35 -4.49 23.89
C HIS A 188 -3.37 -5.63 23.85
N TRP A 189 -3.56 -6.25 22.69
CA TRP A 189 -4.51 -7.32 22.52
C TRP A 189 -4.18 -8.55 23.37
N GLU A 190 -2.91 -8.82 23.65
CA GLU A 190 -2.44 -9.89 24.54
C GLU A 190 -3.00 -9.78 25.96
N SER A 191 -3.43 -8.58 26.34
CA SER A 191 -4.03 -8.26 27.63
C SER A 191 -5.56 -8.43 27.65
N SER A 192 -6.17 -8.77 26.52
CA SER A 192 -7.58 -9.17 26.44
C SER A 192 -7.78 -10.63 26.90
N PRO A 193 -8.99 -11.04 27.31
CA PRO A 193 -9.29 -12.45 27.60
C PRO A 193 -8.98 -13.40 26.44
N THR A 194 -9.29 -13.00 25.20
CA THR A 194 -9.03 -13.80 23.99
C THR A 194 -7.56 -13.82 23.65
N GLY A 195 -6.86 -12.70 23.81
CA GLY A 195 -5.40 -12.61 23.68
C GLY A 195 -4.68 -13.56 24.62
N ARG A 196 -5.06 -13.58 25.90
CA ARG A 196 -4.49 -14.52 26.89
C ARG A 196 -4.75 -15.99 26.54
N ARG A 197 -5.98 -16.34 26.15
CA ARG A 197 -6.32 -17.72 25.75
C ARG A 197 -5.53 -18.15 24.53
N TYR A 198 -5.40 -17.26 23.55
CA TYR A 198 -4.63 -17.49 22.34
C TYR A 198 -3.13 -17.69 22.63
N ALA A 199 -2.55 -16.82 23.46
CA ALA A 199 -1.16 -16.95 23.89
C ALA A 199 -0.91 -18.28 24.63
N ALA A 200 -1.85 -18.71 25.48
CA ALA A 200 -1.76 -20.00 26.17
C ALA A 200 -1.87 -21.21 25.24
N ALA A 201 -2.67 -21.11 24.16
CA ALA A 201 -2.83 -22.17 23.16
C ALA A 201 -1.63 -22.28 22.19
N HIS A 202 -0.80 -21.24 22.10
CA HIS A 202 0.32 -21.16 21.16
C HIS A 202 1.66 -20.81 21.85
N PRO A 203 2.11 -21.64 22.83
CA PRO A 203 3.33 -21.37 23.58
C PRO A 203 4.60 -21.37 22.73
N GLU A 204 4.60 -22.06 21.59
CA GLU A 204 5.71 -22.08 20.62
C GLU A 204 6.04 -20.68 20.09
N ARG A 205 5.07 -19.76 20.11
CA ARG A 205 5.25 -18.38 19.63
C ARG A 205 6.08 -17.52 20.58
N ALA A 206 6.21 -17.92 21.85
CA ALA A 206 7.12 -17.29 22.79
C ALA A 206 8.60 -17.68 22.53
N ASP A 207 8.87 -18.65 21.64
CA ASP A 207 10.23 -19.09 21.33
C ASP A 207 11.06 -17.91 20.73
N PRO A 208 12.13 -17.48 21.41
CA PRO A 208 13.03 -16.46 20.91
C PRO A 208 13.63 -16.78 19.53
N ARG A 209 13.67 -18.05 19.11
CA ARG A 209 14.18 -18.49 17.80
C ARG A 209 13.21 -18.14 16.67
N ILE A 210 11.90 -18.30 16.87
CA ILE A 210 10.88 -17.82 15.92
C ILE A 210 10.92 -16.29 15.85
N ARG A 211 11.14 -15.63 17.00
CA ARG A 211 11.32 -14.18 17.11
C ARG A 211 12.59 -13.66 16.42
N ARG A 212 13.70 -14.41 16.49
CA ARG A 212 15.00 -14.09 15.86
C ARG A 212 15.06 -14.43 14.37
N ALA A 213 14.31 -15.44 13.93
CA ALA A 213 14.23 -15.82 12.51
C ALA A 213 13.64 -14.70 11.62
N ARG A 214 13.02 -13.66 12.22
CA ARG A 214 12.50 -12.44 11.58
C ARG A 214 13.43 -11.23 11.73
N GLY A 215 14.71 -11.44 12.02
CA GLY A 215 15.71 -10.37 12.08
C GLY A 215 15.87 -9.63 10.74
N PRO A 216 16.47 -8.42 10.73
CA PRO A 216 16.63 -7.64 9.51
C PRO A 216 17.57 -8.36 8.54
N TYR A 217 17.01 -9.07 7.57
CA TYR A 217 17.76 -9.80 6.53
C TYR A 217 18.49 -8.86 5.55
N TRP A 218 18.31 -7.54 5.66
CA TRP A 218 18.69 -6.57 4.64
C TRP A 218 20.20 -6.23 4.57
N TRP A 219 21.01 -6.45 5.61
CA TRP A 219 22.42 -6.02 5.63
C TRP A 219 23.41 -7.02 5.00
N ALA A 220 23.03 -8.27 4.72
CA ALA A 220 23.96 -9.30 4.26
C ALA A 220 24.02 -9.48 2.73
N SER A 221 23.36 -8.63 1.94
CA SER A 221 23.26 -8.80 0.49
C SER A 221 23.12 -7.48 -0.28
N GLU A 222 23.58 -6.37 0.28
CA GLU A 222 23.58 -5.12 -0.47
C GLU A 222 24.53 -5.26 -1.67
N PRO A 223 24.06 -4.98 -2.90
CA PRO A 223 24.97 -4.80 -4.03
C PRO A 223 25.95 -3.68 -3.69
N GLY A 224 27.17 -3.74 -4.19
CA GLY A 224 28.12 -2.63 -4.11
C GLY A 224 28.30 -1.95 -5.46
N GLY A 225 28.91 -0.77 -5.47
CA GLY A 225 29.29 -0.08 -6.70
C GLY A 225 28.09 0.35 -7.54
N ARG A 226 28.18 0.22 -8.86
CA ARG A 226 27.13 0.73 -9.77
C ARG A 226 25.86 -0.13 -9.76
N ALA A 227 25.95 -1.38 -9.32
CA ALA A 227 24.78 -2.21 -9.08
C ALA A 227 23.91 -1.67 -7.93
N GLU A 228 24.52 -1.06 -6.92
CA GLU A 228 23.80 -0.44 -5.80
C GLU A 228 23.05 0.81 -6.24
N GLU A 229 23.72 1.66 -7.01
CA GLU A 229 23.13 2.85 -7.61
C GLU A 229 21.93 2.49 -8.50
N ALA A 230 22.08 1.49 -9.38
CA ALA A 230 20.98 0.98 -10.20
C ALA A 230 19.82 0.43 -9.35
N ALA A 231 20.12 -0.25 -8.24
CA ALA A 231 19.11 -0.76 -7.31
C ALA A 231 18.32 0.37 -6.63
N ARG A 232 18.99 1.46 -6.25
CA ARG A 232 18.39 2.66 -5.66
C ARG A 232 17.50 3.40 -6.67
N VAL A 233 17.96 3.57 -7.90
CA VAL A 233 17.14 4.17 -8.99
C VAL A 233 15.89 3.34 -9.25
N LEU A 234 16.03 2.01 -9.38
CA LEU A 234 14.87 1.13 -9.54
C LEU A 234 13.92 1.21 -8.34
N ARG A 235 14.47 1.21 -7.12
CA ARG A 235 13.67 1.33 -5.88
C ARG A 235 12.88 2.63 -5.85
N ALA A 236 13.53 3.76 -6.13
CA ALA A 236 12.90 5.08 -6.16
C ALA A 236 11.75 5.14 -7.16
N ALA A 237 11.97 4.63 -8.38
CA ALA A 237 10.94 4.55 -9.41
C ALA A 237 9.77 3.62 -9.01
N MET A 238 10.05 2.47 -8.39
CA MET A 238 9.01 1.55 -7.89
C MET A 238 8.25 2.13 -6.70
N LEU A 239 8.91 2.91 -5.84
CA LEU A 239 8.26 3.68 -4.79
C LEU A 239 7.31 4.69 -5.40
N GLY A 240 7.73 5.45 -6.42
CA GLY A 240 6.85 6.35 -7.16
C GLY A 240 5.56 5.66 -7.63
N ILE A 241 5.68 4.50 -8.31
CA ILE A 241 4.50 3.70 -8.73
C ILE A 241 3.64 3.29 -7.54
N ARG A 242 4.25 2.80 -6.45
CA ARG A 242 3.51 2.41 -5.24
C ARG A 242 2.76 3.60 -4.64
N MET A 243 3.37 4.79 -4.71
CA MET A 243 2.83 6.00 -4.15
C MET A 243 1.58 6.48 -4.89
N VAL A 244 1.32 6.07 -6.13
CA VAL A 244 0.06 6.32 -6.87
C VAL A 244 -1.19 5.91 -6.09
N GLY A 245 -1.08 4.90 -5.22
CA GLY A 245 -2.17 4.51 -4.32
C GLY A 245 -2.53 5.57 -3.26
N HIS A 246 -1.70 6.61 -3.12
CA HIS A 246 -1.99 7.78 -2.29
C HIS A 246 -2.57 8.93 -3.13
N SER A 247 -3.77 9.36 -2.76
CA SER A 247 -4.49 10.53 -3.28
C SER A 247 -3.63 11.77 -3.48
N SER A 248 -2.70 12.04 -2.55
CA SER A 248 -1.88 13.25 -2.55
C SER A 248 -0.82 13.32 -3.66
N VAL A 249 -0.50 12.19 -4.30
CA VAL A 249 0.64 12.10 -5.24
C VAL A 249 0.31 11.48 -6.59
N VAL A 250 -0.87 10.85 -6.75
CA VAL A 250 -1.30 10.22 -8.01
C VAL A 250 -1.14 11.11 -9.24
N HIS A 251 -1.46 12.40 -9.11
CA HIS A 251 -1.47 13.36 -10.21
C HIS A 251 -0.06 13.84 -10.57
N ARG A 252 0.94 13.49 -9.74
CA ARG A 252 2.34 13.91 -9.91
C ARG A 252 3.24 12.77 -10.35
N THR A 253 2.87 11.52 -10.06
CA THR A 253 3.70 10.36 -10.41
C THR A 253 3.62 10.07 -11.91
N PRO A 254 4.75 10.12 -12.64
CA PRO A 254 4.76 9.94 -14.09
C PRO A 254 4.80 8.45 -14.47
N VAL A 255 3.73 7.71 -14.19
CA VAL A 255 3.67 6.24 -14.37
C VAL A 255 4.08 5.81 -15.79
N ALA A 256 3.61 6.52 -16.81
CA ALA A 256 3.97 6.24 -18.21
C ALA A 256 5.48 6.38 -18.46
N ALA A 257 6.11 7.43 -17.94
CA ALA A 257 7.55 7.66 -18.06
C ALA A 257 8.35 6.60 -17.30
N ILE A 258 7.91 6.24 -16.07
CA ILE A 258 8.53 5.16 -15.29
C ILE A 258 8.43 3.83 -16.04
N ALA A 259 7.26 3.49 -16.58
CA ALA A 259 7.05 2.26 -17.33
C ALA A 259 7.88 2.21 -18.62
N ALA A 260 7.97 3.32 -19.36
CA ALA A 260 8.80 3.43 -20.56
C ALA A 260 10.29 3.24 -20.24
N GLY A 261 10.79 3.92 -19.20
CA GLY A 261 12.17 3.79 -18.73
C GLY A 261 12.51 2.35 -18.31
N LEU A 262 11.67 1.77 -17.45
CA LEU A 262 11.92 0.46 -16.84
C LEU A 262 11.41 -0.73 -17.66
N SER A 263 10.82 -0.51 -18.83
CA SER A 263 10.36 -1.60 -19.71
C SER A 263 11.51 -2.57 -19.98
N GLY A 264 11.30 -3.86 -19.70
CA GLY A 264 12.32 -4.92 -19.82
C GLY A 264 13.41 -4.93 -18.74
N ALA A 265 13.29 -4.15 -17.66
CA ALA A 265 14.31 -4.06 -16.60
C ALA A 265 14.74 -5.42 -16.03
N GLY A 266 13.79 -6.34 -15.81
CA GLY A 266 14.10 -7.66 -15.25
C GLY A 266 15.15 -8.44 -16.06
N ARG A 267 15.02 -8.47 -17.40
CA ARG A 267 15.99 -9.15 -18.26
C ARG A 267 17.33 -8.41 -18.29
N ARG A 268 17.31 -7.09 -18.44
CA ARG A 268 18.55 -6.30 -18.53
C ARG A 268 19.38 -6.31 -17.23
N ILE A 269 18.73 -6.40 -16.07
CA ILE A 269 19.42 -6.58 -14.78
C ILE A 269 20.16 -7.93 -14.74
N LEU A 270 19.52 -8.99 -15.24
CA LEU A 270 20.16 -10.31 -15.33
C LEU A 270 21.34 -10.29 -16.31
N ASP A 271 21.17 -9.65 -17.47
CA ASP A 271 22.22 -9.54 -18.48
C ASP A 271 23.43 -8.75 -17.95
N ALA A 272 23.21 -7.62 -17.27
CA ALA A 272 24.28 -6.84 -16.62
C ALA A 272 24.97 -7.63 -15.49
N GLY A 273 24.21 -8.35 -14.67
CA GLY A 273 24.76 -9.22 -13.63
C GLY A 273 25.54 -10.43 -14.15
N ALA A 274 25.29 -10.84 -15.40
CA ALA A 274 26.02 -11.94 -16.04
C ALA A 274 27.39 -11.54 -16.60
N VAL A 275 27.66 -10.23 -16.74
CA VAL A 275 28.97 -9.71 -17.20
C VAL A 275 30.06 -10.14 -16.23
N ARG A 276 31.17 -10.67 -16.78
CA ARG A 276 32.34 -11.11 -16.02
C ARG A 276 33.32 -9.94 -15.86
N GLY A 277 33.92 -9.86 -14.68
CA GLY A 277 34.82 -8.76 -14.32
C GLY A 277 34.04 -7.64 -13.63
N ARG A 278 34.58 -7.15 -12.50
CA ARG A 278 33.91 -6.12 -11.70
C ARG A 278 33.85 -4.77 -12.43
N PRO A 279 34.93 -4.28 -13.09
CA PRO A 279 34.87 -3.04 -13.85
C PRO A 279 33.85 -3.08 -15.00
N GLU A 280 33.79 -4.18 -15.74
CA GLU A 280 32.87 -4.37 -16.87
C GLU A 280 31.43 -4.50 -16.40
N GLN A 281 31.20 -5.20 -15.29
CA GLN A 281 29.88 -5.29 -14.66
C GLN A 281 29.43 -3.92 -14.14
N ASP A 282 30.31 -3.16 -13.49
CA ASP A 282 30.00 -1.79 -13.05
C ASP A 282 29.68 -0.87 -14.24
N ALA A 283 30.42 -0.97 -15.35
CA ALA A 283 30.12 -0.26 -16.58
C ALA A 283 28.76 -0.67 -17.18
N ALA A 284 28.41 -1.96 -17.14
CA ALA A 284 27.12 -2.46 -17.61
C ALA A 284 25.95 -1.93 -16.77
N PHE A 285 26.08 -1.89 -15.44
CA PHE A 285 25.06 -1.30 -14.57
C PHE A 285 24.97 0.22 -14.73
N ARG A 286 26.11 0.91 -14.93
CA ARG A 286 26.12 2.34 -15.25
C ARG A 286 25.36 2.62 -16.54
N ALA A 287 25.62 1.86 -17.59
CA ALA A 287 24.92 1.98 -18.87
C ALA A 287 23.42 1.66 -18.75
N LEU A 288 23.05 0.66 -17.95
CA LEU A 288 21.66 0.32 -17.66
C LEU A 288 20.91 1.49 -17.01
N THR A 289 21.49 2.09 -15.97
CA THR A 289 20.91 3.25 -15.27
C THR A 289 20.75 4.44 -16.21
N ALA A 290 21.80 4.78 -16.97
CA ALA A 290 21.73 5.86 -17.95
C ALA A 290 20.62 5.61 -19.00
N GLN A 291 20.48 4.37 -19.47
CA GLN A 291 19.45 4.00 -20.43
C GLN A 291 18.02 4.10 -19.85
N TRP A 292 17.83 3.81 -18.56
CA TRP A 292 16.55 4.01 -17.88
C TRP A 292 16.20 5.49 -17.78
N LEU A 293 17.13 6.31 -17.29
CA LEU A 293 16.93 7.75 -17.15
C LEU A 293 16.67 8.43 -18.49
N HIS A 294 17.40 8.05 -19.54
CA HIS A 294 17.19 8.56 -20.88
C HIS A 294 15.81 8.18 -21.45
N ARG A 295 15.40 6.90 -21.37
CA ARG A 295 14.10 6.46 -21.89
C ARG A 295 12.91 6.96 -21.08
N GLY A 296 13.08 7.15 -19.78
CA GLY A 296 12.05 7.74 -18.92
C GLY A 296 12.03 9.27 -18.96
N GLY A 297 13.01 9.90 -19.60
CA GLY A 297 13.06 11.34 -19.78
C GLY A 297 13.15 12.14 -18.47
N PRO A 298 12.90 13.46 -18.53
CA PRO A 298 13.01 14.36 -17.38
C PRO A 298 12.03 14.03 -16.25
N ASP A 299 10.91 13.39 -16.55
CA ASP A 299 9.90 13.04 -15.54
C ASP A 299 10.34 11.89 -14.65
N LEU A 300 10.94 10.83 -15.22
CA LEU A 300 11.56 9.77 -14.42
C LEU A 300 12.74 10.31 -13.60
N VAL A 301 13.58 11.15 -14.21
CA VAL A 301 14.72 11.79 -13.53
C VAL A 301 14.24 12.55 -12.29
N ARG A 302 13.20 13.39 -12.43
CA ARG A 302 12.62 14.14 -11.31
C ARG A 302 12.07 13.20 -10.23
N GLU A 303 11.31 12.17 -10.64
CA GLU A 303 10.72 11.21 -9.69
C GLU A 303 11.77 10.47 -8.86
N VAL A 304 12.88 10.07 -9.50
CA VAL A 304 14.00 9.41 -8.83
C VAL A 304 14.71 10.38 -7.88
N ARG A 305 14.93 11.64 -8.31
CA ARG A 305 15.52 12.69 -7.46
C ARG A 305 14.68 12.97 -6.22
N ASP A 306 13.36 13.03 -6.35
CA ASP A 306 12.46 13.33 -5.23
C ASP A 306 12.48 12.24 -4.13
N HIS A 307 12.90 11.01 -4.48
CA HIS A 307 12.93 9.85 -3.56
C HIS A 307 14.34 9.42 -3.15
N LEU A 308 15.39 10.04 -3.69
CA LEU A 308 16.78 9.77 -3.31
C LEU A 308 17.39 11.01 -2.65
N PRO A 309 18.13 10.85 -1.55
CA PRO A 309 19.01 11.90 -1.05
C PRO A 309 19.93 12.41 -2.16
N GLY A 310 20.19 13.73 -2.19
CA GLY A 310 20.90 14.37 -3.30
C GLY A 310 22.30 13.82 -3.58
N ASP A 311 22.99 13.33 -2.55
CA ASP A 311 24.31 12.69 -2.63
C ASP A 311 24.27 11.26 -3.21
N LEU A 312 23.10 10.61 -3.21
CA LEU A 312 22.90 9.26 -3.74
C LEU A 312 22.31 9.26 -5.15
N PHE A 313 22.00 10.44 -5.70
CA PHE A 313 21.45 10.57 -7.04
C PHE A 313 22.58 10.55 -8.10
N PRO A 314 22.48 9.71 -9.15
CA PRO A 314 23.52 9.59 -10.17
C PRO A 314 23.45 10.72 -11.21
N GLY A 315 23.72 11.95 -10.77
CA GLY A 315 23.68 13.14 -11.62
C GLY A 315 24.64 13.07 -12.80
N ASP A 316 25.74 12.32 -12.69
CA ASP A 316 26.72 12.11 -13.77
C ASP A 316 26.17 11.28 -14.95
N LEU A 317 24.99 10.68 -14.79
CA LEU A 317 24.34 9.86 -15.81
C LEU A 317 23.22 10.58 -16.55
N LEU A 318 22.97 11.85 -16.22
CA LEU A 318 21.95 12.63 -16.91
C LEU A 318 22.40 12.95 -18.35
N PRO A 319 21.52 12.75 -19.34
CA PRO A 319 21.72 13.33 -20.67
C PRO A 319 21.91 14.85 -20.57
N ALA A 320 22.78 15.42 -21.41
CA ALA A 320 23.12 16.86 -21.38
C ALA A 320 21.90 17.78 -21.63
N ASP A 321 20.88 17.27 -22.31
CA ASP A 321 19.60 17.91 -22.63
C ASP A 321 18.53 17.69 -21.55
N HIS A 322 18.78 16.84 -20.55
CA HIS A 322 17.85 16.49 -19.48
C HIS A 322 18.17 17.20 -18.17
N ALA A 323 18.64 18.45 -18.26
CA ALA A 323 18.76 19.32 -17.08
C ALA A 323 17.45 19.24 -16.29
N CYS A 324 17.54 18.74 -15.06
CA CYS A 324 16.34 18.57 -14.25
C CYS A 324 15.71 19.96 -14.10
N PRO A 325 14.43 20.16 -14.43
CA PRO A 325 13.83 21.46 -14.26
C PRO A 325 13.90 21.82 -12.78
N ASP A 326 14.76 22.77 -12.43
CA ASP A 326 14.86 23.37 -11.11
C ASP A 326 13.69 24.33 -10.97
N GLY A 327 12.52 23.75 -10.82
CA GLY A 327 11.27 24.45 -10.68
C GLY A 327 10.25 23.53 -10.02
N PRO A 328 9.30 24.10 -9.25
CA PRO A 328 8.16 23.34 -8.79
C PRO A 328 7.49 22.67 -10.00
N ARG A 329 7.01 21.43 -9.82
CA ARG A 329 6.13 20.81 -10.83
C ARG A 329 5.04 21.84 -11.17
N PRO A 330 4.73 22.08 -12.45
CA PRO A 330 3.66 23.01 -12.82
C PRO A 330 2.43 22.66 -11.98
N GLU A 331 1.88 23.64 -11.26
CA GLU A 331 0.63 23.39 -10.57
C GLU A 331 -0.40 22.93 -11.61
N PRO A 332 -1.16 21.86 -11.33
CA PRO A 332 -2.22 21.45 -12.22
C PRO A 332 -3.13 22.65 -12.43
N VAL A 333 -3.30 23.09 -13.68
CA VAL A 333 -4.33 24.07 -14.02
C VAL A 333 -5.64 23.50 -13.51
N PRO A 334 -6.43 24.23 -12.70
CA PRO A 334 -7.69 23.73 -12.20
C PRO A 334 -8.51 23.25 -13.40
N PRO A 335 -8.85 21.95 -13.47
CA PRO A 335 -9.50 21.43 -14.66
C PRO A 335 -10.82 22.17 -14.82
N ARG A 336 -11.13 22.56 -16.06
CA ARG A 336 -12.51 22.91 -16.42
C ARG A 336 -13.40 21.73 -16.02
N PRO A 337 -14.64 21.96 -15.56
CA PRO A 337 -15.55 20.88 -15.22
C PRO A 337 -15.79 20.01 -16.47
N VAL A 338 -15.14 18.86 -16.50
CA VAL A 338 -15.32 17.81 -17.51
C VAL A 338 -15.98 16.61 -16.85
N PRO A 339 -16.81 15.85 -17.58
CA PRO A 339 -17.36 14.59 -17.07
C PRO A 339 -16.24 13.71 -16.50
N SER A 340 -16.35 13.38 -15.22
CA SER A 340 -15.32 12.68 -14.46
C SER A 340 -15.93 11.53 -13.68
N THR A 341 -15.21 10.42 -13.56
CA THR A 341 -15.62 9.29 -12.68
C THR A 341 -14.79 9.33 -11.40
N LEU A 342 -15.43 9.16 -10.24
CA LEU A 342 -14.72 9.06 -8.97
C LEU A 342 -13.97 7.73 -8.91
N MET A 343 -12.65 7.79 -8.76
CA MET A 343 -11.78 6.60 -8.66
C MET A 343 -11.37 6.30 -7.23
N LEU A 344 -11.19 7.36 -6.44
CA LEU A 344 -10.79 7.25 -5.05
C LEU A 344 -11.48 8.34 -4.27
N LEU A 345 -11.99 7.97 -3.11
CA LEU A 345 -12.37 8.88 -2.05
C LEU A 345 -11.66 8.47 -0.78
N HIS A 346 -11.15 9.45 -0.05
CA HIS A 346 -10.55 9.28 1.24
C HIS A 346 -11.04 10.40 2.15
N HIS A 347 -11.93 10.07 3.07
CA HIS A 347 -12.42 10.96 4.11
C HIS A 347 -11.83 10.51 5.44
N GLY A 348 -11.28 11.43 6.22
CA GLY A 348 -10.77 11.08 7.54
C GLY A 348 -10.50 12.30 8.40
N ALA A 349 -10.37 12.07 9.70
CA ALA A 349 -9.78 13.04 10.61
C ALA A 349 -8.26 12.87 10.60
N ALA A 350 -7.49 13.96 10.56
CA ALA A 350 -6.02 13.89 10.55
C ALA A 350 -5.48 13.49 11.93
N HIS A 351 -5.65 12.23 12.35
CA HIS A 351 -5.23 11.75 13.68
C HIS A 351 -4.05 10.77 13.62
N HIS A 352 -2.94 11.21 13.03
CA HIS A 352 -1.64 10.61 13.35
C HIS A 352 -0.92 11.33 14.50
N ASP A 353 -1.52 12.38 15.07
CA ASP A 353 -0.99 13.15 16.20
C ASP A 353 -1.98 13.10 17.39
N PRO A 354 -1.55 13.19 18.66
CA PRO A 354 -2.44 13.24 19.82
C PRO A 354 -3.34 14.48 19.86
N ALA A 355 -3.12 15.45 18.96
CA ALA A 355 -3.91 16.65 18.84
C ALA A 355 -5.13 16.44 17.93
N PRO A 356 -6.29 17.06 18.23
CA PRO A 356 -7.44 17.04 17.36
C PRO A 356 -7.11 17.83 16.08
N ALA A 357 -6.70 17.12 15.03
CA ALA A 357 -6.48 17.73 13.74
C ALA A 357 -7.75 17.63 12.87
N PRO A 358 -7.93 18.56 11.93
CA PRO A 358 -9.19 18.73 11.24
C PRO A 358 -9.56 17.56 10.32
N SER A 359 -10.85 17.42 10.05
CA SER A 359 -11.35 16.53 9.01
C SER A 359 -10.86 16.99 7.65
N PHE A 360 -10.59 16.04 6.77
CA PHE A 360 -10.23 16.30 5.38
C PHE A 360 -10.98 15.34 4.45
N LEU A 361 -11.17 15.80 3.22
CA LEU A 361 -11.61 14.98 2.12
C LEU A 361 -10.56 15.01 1.03
N GLN A 362 -10.15 13.85 0.56
CA GLN A 362 -9.28 13.69 -0.60
C GLN A 362 -10.01 12.83 -1.62
N PHE A 363 -9.93 13.19 -2.89
CA PHE A 363 -10.55 12.40 -3.94
C PHE A 363 -9.77 12.44 -5.24
N GLN A 364 -9.95 11.42 -6.06
CA GLN A 364 -9.36 11.31 -7.38
C GLN A 364 -10.47 11.15 -8.43
N LEU A 365 -10.36 11.93 -9.48
CA LEU A 365 -11.28 11.95 -10.61
C LEU A 365 -10.57 11.47 -11.86
N ALA A 366 -11.12 10.46 -12.51
CA ALA A 366 -10.70 10.01 -13.82
C ALA A 366 -11.45 10.79 -14.89
N GLN A 367 -10.70 11.50 -15.73
CA GLN A 367 -11.18 12.32 -16.82
C GLN A 367 -10.84 11.63 -18.14
N ALA A 368 -11.86 11.42 -18.99
CA ALA A 368 -11.64 10.97 -20.35
C ALA A 368 -10.99 12.11 -21.13
N ALA A 369 -9.75 11.91 -21.57
CA ALA A 369 -9.17 12.81 -22.57
C ALA A 369 -9.92 12.57 -23.90
N GLY A 370 -10.20 13.64 -24.65
CA GLY A 370 -11.26 13.75 -25.68
C GLY A 370 -11.24 12.81 -26.91
N GLY A 371 -10.71 11.58 -26.82
CA GLY A 371 -10.74 10.55 -27.85
C GLY A 371 -10.42 9.14 -27.29
N PRO A 372 -10.85 8.06 -27.95
CA PRO A 372 -10.76 6.67 -27.45
C PRO A 372 -9.34 6.17 -27.16
N ASP A 373 -8.32 6.72 -27.84
CA ASP A 373 -6.91 6.35 -27.67
C ASP A 373 -6.12 7.32 -26.78
N THR A 374 -6.82 8.29 -26.19
CA THR A 374 -6.17 9.32 -25.37
C THR A 374 -6.13 8.82 -23.91
N PRO A 375 -4.96 8.79 -23.26
CA PRO A 375 -4.86 8.25 -21.91
C PRO A 375 -5.74 9.05 -20.94
N TRP A 376 -6.42 8.33 -20.05
CA TRP A 376 -7.17 8.93 -18.96
C TRP A 376 -6.25 9.82 -18.12
N GLN A 377 -6.76 10.97 -17.72
CA GLN A 377 -6.08 11.84 -16.77
C GLN A 377 -6.68 11.64 -15.39
N LEU A 378 -5.83 11.51 -14.38
CA LEU A 378 -6.25 11.46 -12.97
C LEU A 378 -5.99 12.81 -12.32
N ALA A 379 -7.05 13.48 -11.89
CA ALA A 379 -6.98 14.70 -11.11
C ALA A 379 -7.16 14.36 -9.62
N GLY A 380 -6.23 14.79 -8.78
CA GLY A 380 -6.31 14.64 -7.33
C GLY A 380 -6.73 15.95 -6.67
N HIS A 381 -7.69 15.90 -5.76
CA HIS A 381 -8.20 17.04 -5.01
C HIS A 381 -8.14 16.78 -3.50
N ARG A 382 -7.99 17.84 -2.73
CA ARG A 382 -8.04 17.82 -1.27
C ARG A 382 -8.83 19.03 -0.77
N LEU A 383 -9.78 18.78 0.12
CA LEU A 383 -10.56 19.77 0.84
C LEU A 383 -10.26 19.62 2.33
N GLU A 384 -9.95 20.72 2.99
CA GLU A 384 -9.84 20.77 4.45
C GLU A 384 -11.20 21.16 5.03
N HIS A 385 -11.56 20.58 6.17
CA HIS A 385 -12.78 20.89 6.93
C HIS A 385 -14.08 20.79 6.09
N PRO A 386 -14.36 19.65 5.42
CA PRO A 386 -15.63 19.49 4.71
C PRO A 386 -16.80 19.64 5.69
N ALA A 387 -17.69 20.60 5.41
CA ALA A 387 -18.86 20.88 6.27
C ALA A 387 -19.88 19.72 6.21
N VAL A 388 -20.12 19.18 5.01
CA VAL A 388 -21.03 18.06 4.77
C VAL A 388 -20.46 17.21 3.63
N LEU A 389 -20.52 15.89 3.78
CA LEU A 389 -20.18 14.94 2.73
C LEU A 389 -21.35 13.99 2.52
N HIS A 390 -21.95 14.02 1.33
CA HIS A 390 -22.93 13.03 0.89
C HIS A 390 -22.32 12.20 -0.24
N LEU A 391 -22.31 10.89 -0.07
CA LEU A 391 -21.70 9.98 -1.02
C LEU A 391 -22.64 8.81 -1.32
N THR A 392 -22.83 8.56 -2.62
CA THR A 392 -23.54 7.40 -3.16
C THR A 392 -22.64 6.60 -4.10
N LEU A 393 -23.00 5.34 -4.33
CA LEU A 393 -22.23 4.45 -5.20
C LEU A 393 -22.20 4.93 -6.67
N ASP A 394 -23.23 5.64 -7.11
CA ASP A 394 -23.35 6.16 -8.48
C ASP A 394 -22.15 7.04 -8.89
N ALA A 395 -21.55 7.76 -7.93
CA ALA A 395 -20.37 8.59 -8.16
C ALA A 395 -19.16 7.79 -8.71
N PHE A 396 -19.08 6.50 -8.40
CA PHE A 396 -18.03 5.62 -8.87
C PHE A 396 -18.36 4.95 -10.21
N HIS A 397 -19.64 4.92 -10.61
CA HIS A 397 -20.09 4.20 -11.81
C HIS A 397 -20.33 5.09 -13.02
N ARG A 398 -20.75 6.33 -12.80
CA ARG A 398 -21.17 7.24 -13.89
C ARG A 398 -20.27 8.47 -13.93
N PRO A 399 -19.77 8.87 -15.12
CA PRO A 399 -19.17 10.17 -15.28
C PRO A 399 -20.18 11.25 -14.92
N ALA A 400 -19.81 12.13 -13.99
CA ALA A 400 -20.58 13.30 -13.63
C ALA A 400 -19.66 14.52 -13.57
N VAL A 401 -20.23 15.71 -13.67
CA VAL A 401 -19.52 16.92 -13.24
C VAL A 401 -19.69 16.99 -11.73
N PRO A 402 -18.63 16.80 -10.94
CA PRO A 402 -18.77 16.83 -9.49
C PRO A 402 -19.09 18.26 -9.05
N ASP A 403 -20.21 18.44 -8.34
CA ASP A 403 -20.53 19.69 -7.66
C ASP A 403 -19.71 19.76 -6.37
N VAL A 404 -18.46 20.20 -6.52
CA VAL A 404 -17.60 20.49 -5.38
C VAL A 404 -17.74 21.98 -5.08
N THR A 405 -18.79 22.34 -4.35
CA THR A 405 -18.91 23.71 -3.85
C THR A 405 -17.93 23.88 -2.69
N PRO A 406 -16.93 24.79 -2.77
CA PRO A 406 -16.13 25.13 -1.60
C PRO A 406 -17.10 25.69 -0.56
N GLY A 407 -17.18 25.04 0.60
CA GLY A 407 -18.00 25.55 1.70
C GLY A 407 -17.61 26.99 1.98
N ARG A 408 -18.58 27.92 1.89
CA ARG A 408 -18.41 29.24 2.52
C ARG A 408 -18.16 28.96 4.01
N ARG A 409 -17.06 29.49 4.52
CA ARG A 409 -16.68 29.42 5.93
C ARG A 409 -17.80 29.92 6.84
#